data_AF-A0A5A7RR12-F1
#
_entry.id   AF-A0A5A7RR12-F1
#
_cell.length_a   1.000
_cell.length_b   1.000
_cell.length_c   1.000
_cell.angle_alpha   90.00
_cell.angle_beta   90.00
_cell.angle_gamma   90.00
#
_symmetry.space_group_name_H-M   'P 1'
#
loop_
_entity.id
_entity.type
_entity.pdbx_description
1 polymer ?
#
loop_
_entity_poly.entity_id
_entity_poly.type
_entity_poly.pdbx_seq_one_letter_code
_entity_poly.pdbx_strand_id
1 'polypeptide(L)'
;MEFEDIEKKWQKKWFDARIYEAKKEKQKKFFIHFAYPGISGYLHVGHMRGFTYSDIIARYKRMLGYDVIFPAGFHATGLPAVSLAKKVERKDEKTLQYLRSNGCPEEIIKKLSDPAEVVKYFSNVYVEQYWKKFGFLIDYTRLMDTISPGYKKFIQWQFYKLNELGLLIQKPHYAPYCPNCGPVAVDKSETDISRGGDAEILEFVLIKFKMDDYILPAATLRPETIFGVTNMWVNGSEEYVIVRVGDEKWIVSEKAAFKLEHQMDDVEILDKIHGSKLVGKKCVAPIIEKEVPIFDAKFVDTSVATGIVMSVPAHAPYDYAALLDMGMPVEPIVIIKVKGYDVPAKEIVEKMGIKNQFDEKLEEATQIIYKEEFHSGIMNENCMEYAGKKINEVKEEIKNKLIERNEAAIMREFSKKVICRCGAEVIIKRVPDQWFIKYSDAELTEKSKEHVKKMNIYPPEYKEELPKVLDWFGDRACIRRGSWLGTEFPFKKVSIQKGLGCRANF
;
A
#
# COMPACT_ATOMS: atom_id res chain seq x y z
N MET A 1 -18.90 50.69 4.10
CA MET A 1 -18.30 50.30 5.40
C MET A 1 -17.54 49.02 5.11
N GLU A 2 -16.23 49.13 4.93
CA GLU A 2 -15.39 47.99 4.55
C GLU A 2 -15.33 47.00 5.72
N PHE A 3 -15.82 45.77 5.53
CA PHE A 3 -15.81 44.75 6.58
C PHE A 3 -14.39 44.45 7.08
N GLU A 4 -13.36 44.67 6.25
CA GLU A 4 -11.95 44.53 6.62
C GLU A 4 -11.53 45.40 7.81
N ASP A 5 -12.03 46.64 7.89
CA ASP A 5 -11.68 47.54 8.98
C ASP A 5 -12.32 47.08 10.30
N ILE A 6 -13.53 46.52 10.21
CA ILE A 6 -14.23 45.92 11.35
C ILE A 6 -13.49 44.67 11.84
N GLU A 7 -13.06 43.80 10.91
CA GLU A 7 -12.28 42.60 11.22
C GLU A 7 -10.97 42.94 11.93
N LYS A 8 -10.15 43.83 11.34
CA LYS A 8 -8.88 44.28 11.93
C LYS A 8 -9.07 44.87 13.32
N LYS A 9 -10.11 45.70 13.50
CA LYS A 9 -10.46 46.30 14.80
C LYS A 9 -10.75 45.24 15.87
N TRP A 10 -11.59 44.25 15.57
CA TRP A 10 -11.99 43.24 16.56
C TRP A 10 -10.90 42.21 16.82
N GLN A 11 -10.20 41.75 15.78
CA GLN A 11 -9.05 40.87 15.92
C GLN A 11 -8.01 41.50 16.85
N LYS A 12 -7.61 42.76 16.60
CA LYS A 12 -6.68 43.48 17.46
C LYS A 12 -7.14 43.50 18.92
N LYS A 13 -8.40 43.87 19.18
CA LYS A 13 -8.96 43.90 20.54
C LYS A 13 -8.93 42.53 21.22
N TRP A 14 -9.28 41.46 20.50
CA TRP A 14 -9.28 40.10 21.03
C TRP A 14 -7.87 39.60 21.36
N PHE A 15 -6.90 39.88 20.48
CA PHE A 15 -5.51 39.49 20.67
C PHE A 15 -4.83 40.28 21.79
N ASP A 16 -5.03 41.60 21.84
CA ASP A 16 -4.50 42.46 22.91
C ASP A 16 -5.03 42.04 24.29
N ALA A 17 -6.32 41.69 24.36
CA ALA A 17 -6.96 41.21 25.59
C ALA A 17 -6.69 39.72 25.88
N ARG A 18 -5.95 39.01 25.01
CA ARG A 18 -5.57 37.60 25.15
C ARG A 18 -6.77 36.67 25.43
N ILE A 19 -7.94 36.96 24.86
CA ILE A 19 -9.18 36.19 25.12
C ILE A 19 -9.14 34.77 24.53
N TYR A 20 -8.15 34.49 23.69
CA TYR A 20 -7.90 33.19 23.09
C TYR A 20 -7.21 32.22 24.06
N GLU A 21 -6.61 32.73 25.15
CA GLU A 21 -5.92 31.90 26.14
C GLU A 21 -6.91 31.19 27.04
N ALA A 22 -6.82 29.87 27.09
CA ALA A 22 -7.69 29.07 27.93
C ALA A 22 -7.35 29.27 29.40
N LYS A 23 -8.37 29.60 30.20
CA LYS A 23 -8.30 29.67 31.66
C LYS A 23 -9.24 28.64 32.27
N LYS A 24 -8.90 28.16 33.47
CA LYS A 24 -9.71 27.21 34.24
C LYS A 24 -10.26 27.91 35.48
N GLU A 25 -11.30 28.70 35.28
CA GLU A 25 -11.94 29.56 36.28
C GLU A 25 -13.36 29.09 36.64
N LYS A 26 -14.04 28.42 35.72
CA LYS A 26 -15.42 27.95 35.84
C LYS A 26 -15.48 26.44 36.09
N GLN A 27 -16.65 25.98 36.52
CA GLN A 27 -16.89 24.54 36.75
C GLN A 27 -17.05 23.74 35.45
N LYS A 28 -17.57 24.35 34.39
CA LYS A 28 -17.85 23.67 33.10
C LYS A 28 -16.66 23.83 32.16
N LYS A 29 -16.05 22.72 31.73
CA LYS A 29 -14.93 22.69 30.77
C LYS A 29 -15.35 22.15 29.42
N PHE A 30 -14.73 22.65 28.35
CA PHE A 30 -14.91 22.12 27.00
C PHE A 30 -13.57 22.13 26.25
N PHE A 31 -13.15 20.96 25.78
CA PHE A 31 -11.96 20.80 24.96
C PHE A 31 -12.36 20.40 23.56
N ILE A 32 -11.87 21.16 22.58
CA ILE A 32 -12.07 20.88 21.17
C ILE A 32 -10.75 21.05 20.45
N HIS A 33 -10.49 20.18 19.48
CA HIS A 33 -9.33 20.30 18.62
C HIS A 33 -9.74 19.88 17.21
N PHE A 34 -9.03 20.42 16.23
CA PHE A 34 -9.07 19.95 14.86
C PHE A 34 -7.77 19.22 14.55
N ALA A 35 -7.82 18.24 13.64
CA ALA A 35 -6.62 17.55 13.19
C ALA A 35 -5.62 18.59 12.66
N TYR A 36 -4.42 18.58 13.24
CA TYR A 36 -3.40 19.57 12.95
C TYR A 36 -2.81 19.29 11.55
N PRO A 37 -2.64 20.32 10.71
CA PRO A 37 -2.33 20.13 9.30
C PRO A 37 -0.91 19.61 9.08
N GLY A 38 -0.75 18.78 8.04
CA GLY A 38 0.55 18.38 7.51
C GLY A 38 1.33 19.58 6.98
N ILE A 39 2.64 19.63 7.24
CA ILE A 39 3.50 20.65 6.64
C ILE A 39 4.00 20.16 5.28
N SER A 40 3.30 20.59 4.23
CA SER A 40 3.62 20.26 2.84
C SER A 40 3.58 21.45 1.88
N GLY A 41 3.21 22.65 2.38
CA GLY A 41 2.98 23.83 1.55
C GLY A 41 1.95 24.78 2.16
N TYR A 42 1.40 25.68 1.34
CA TYR A 42 0.33 26.60 1.73
C TYR A 42 -1.02 25.86 1.94
N LEU A 43 -1.84 26.31 2.90
CA LEU A 43 -3.14 25.70 3.18
C LEU A 43 -4.20 26.17 2.19
N HIS A 44 -5.05 25.26 1.72
CA HIS A 44 -6.26 25.57 0.95
C HIS A 44 -7.52 25.71 1.83
N VAL A 45 -8.61 26.21 1.23
CA VAL A 45 -9.92 26.45 1.88
C VAL A 45 -10.49 25.25 2.66
N GLY A 46 -10.25 24.03 2.18
CA GLY A 46 -10.64 22.80 2.90
C GLY A 46 -10.08 22.71 4.33
N HIS A 47 -8.84 23.15 4.57
CA HIS A 47 -8.27 23.19 5.92
C HIS A 47 -9.00 24.22 6.79
N MET A 48 -9.28 25.40 6.23
CA MET A 48 -9.95 26.47 6.97
C MET A 48 -11.35 26.06 7.40
N ARG A 49 -12.08 25.30 6.57
CA ARG A 49 -13.40 24.77 6.91
C ARG A 49 -13.42 24.02 8.25
N GLY A 50 -12.46 23.14 8.49
CA GLY A 50 -12.38 22.35 9.74
C GLY A 50 -12.05 23.19 10.98
N PHE A 51 -11.13 24.14 10.84
CA PHE A 51 -10.84 25.11 11.90
C PHE A 51 -12.03 26.02 12.18
N THR A 52 -12.74 26.49 11.15
CA THR A 52 -13.96 27.29 11.29
C THR A 52 -15.04 26.56 12.07
N TYR A 53 -15.30 25.28 11.80
CA TYR A 53 -16.27 24.50 12.58
C TYR A 53 -15.87 24.40 14.06
N SER A 54 -14.59 24.15 14.31
CA SER A 54 -14.06 24.05 15.68
C SER A 54 -14.16 25.39 16.42
N ASP A 55 -13.84 26.50 15.75
CA ASP A 55 -13.93 27.85 16.34
C ASP A 55 -15.37 28.28 16.60
N ILE A 56 -16.31 27.99 15.69
CA ILE A 56 -17.75 28.26 15.89
C ILE A 56 -18.25 27.53 17.14
N ILE A 57 -17.97 26.23 17.27
CA ILE A 57 -18.37 25.44 18.43
C ILE A 57 -17.69 25.96 19.70
N ALA A 58 -16.39 26.28 19.63
CA ALA A 58 -15.65 26.85 20.74
C ALA A 58 -16.28 28.16 21.25
N ARG A 59 -16.60 29.08 20.34
CA ARG A 59 -17.26 30.37 20.66
C ARG A 59 -18.66 30.15 21.25
N TYR A 60 -19.46 29.27 20.64
CA TYR A 60 -20.77 28.92 21.17
C TYR A 60 -20.68 28.38 22.61
N LYS A 61 -19.73 27.47 22.89
CA LYS A 61 -19.49 26.95 24.24
C LYS A 61 -19.01 28.02 25.21
N ARG A 62 -18.15 28.96 24.78
CA ARG A 62 -17.75 30.13 25.60
C ARG A 62 -18.98 30.96 25.98
N MET A 63 -19.88 31.24 25.04
CA MET A 63 -21.13 31.99 25.27
C MET A 63 -22.09 31.27 26.23
N LEU A 64 -22.10 29.93 26.23
CA LEU A 64 -22.83 29.11 27.21
C LEU A 64 -22.13 29.02 28.58
N GLY A 65 -21.05 29.77 28.79
CA GLY A 65 -20.36 29.83 30.09
C GLY A 65 -19.37 28.70 30.34
N TYR A 66 -18.87 28.00 29.32
CA TYR A 66 -17.80 27.01 29.48
C TYR A 66 -16.42 27.68 29.48
N ASP A 67 -15.48 27.07 30.20
CA ASP A 67 -14.04 27.26 29.99
C ASP A 67 -13.61 26.42 28.80
N VAL A 68 -13.28 27.12 27.71
CA VAL A 68 -12.98 26.49 26.42
C VAL A 68 -11.49 26.52 26.15
N ILE A 69 -10.93 25.35 25.85
CA ILE A 69 -9.59 25.22 25.28
C ILE A 69 -9.71 24.70 23.84
N PHE A 70 -9.12 25.47 22.92
CA PHE A 70 -9.02 25.15 21.50
C PHE A 70 -7.57 25.33 21.05
N PRO A 71 -6.70 24.31 21.16
CA PRO A 71 -5.32 24.41 20.71
C PRO A 71 -5.20 24.05 19.22
N ALA A 72 -4.05 24.36 18.66
CA ALA A 72 -3.64 23.91 17.33
C ALA A 72 -2.18 23.46 17.34
N GLY A 73 -1.76 22.76 16.30
CA GLY A 73 -0.38 22.33 16.14
C GLY A 73 -0.02 22.11 14.68
N PHE A 74 1.13 21.48 14.44
CA PHE A 74 1.66 21.24 13.11
C PHE A 74 2.20 19.81 12.94
N HIS A 75 1.73 19.12 11.90
CA HIS A 75 2.13 17.75 11.62
C HIS A 75 3.35 17.77 10.70
N ALA A 76 4.52 17.99 11.31
CA ALA A 76 5.83 17.99 10.66
C ALA A 76 6.45 16.59 10.50
N THR A 77 5.95 15.58 11.22
CA THR A 77 6.39 14.18 11.06
C THR A 77 6.01 13.68 9.68
N GLY A 78 6.94 13.10 8.93
CA GLY A 78 6.68 12.71 7.54
C GLY A 78 7.83 12.97 6.57
N LEU A 79 7.55 12.61 5.32
CA LEU A 79 8.30 13.04 4.14
C LEU A 79 7.88 14.39 3.54
N PRO A 80 6.65 14.93 3.68
CA PRO A 80 6.24 16.08 2.87
C PRO A 80 7.18 17.30 2.93
N ALA A 81 7.63 17.70 4.13
CA ALA A 81 8.60 18.78 4.28
C ALA A 81 9.98 18.42 3.68
N VAL A 82 10.40 17.16 3.78
CA VAL A 82 11.65 16.65 3.20
C VAL A 82 11.58 16.64 1.67
N SER A 83 10.45 16.21 1.11
CA SER A 83 10.22 16.17 -0.32
C SER A 83 10.16 17.57 -0.91
N LEU A 84 9.52 18.54 -0.24
CA LEU A 84 9.55 19.94 -0.65
C LEU A 84 10.98 20.47 -0.61
N ALA A 85 11.72 20.19 0.46
CA ALA A 85 13.11 20.63 0.60
C ALA A 85 14.02 20.10 -0.51
N LYS A 86 13.92 18.82 -0.84
CA LYS A 86 14.65 18.21 -1.97
C LYS A 86 14.27 18.82 -3.32
N LYS A 87 13.01 19.21 -3.53
CA LYS A 87 12.58 19.88 -4.78
C LYS A 87 13.19 21.27 -4.90
N VAL A 88 13.25 22.02 -3.80
CA VAL A 88 13.92 23.33 -3.74
C VAL A 88 15.42 23.18 -3.97
N GLU A 89 16.07 22.22 -3.31
CA GLU A 89 17.49 21.91 -3.49
C GLU A 89 17.84 21.60 -4.95
N ARG A 90 16.99 20.81 -5.63
CA ARG A 90 17.12 20.47 -7.06
C ARG A 90 16.71 21.59 -8.01
N LYS A 91 16.26 22.73 -7.51
CA LYS A 91 15.75 23.87 -8.29
C LYS A 91 14.61 23.46 -9.24
N ASP A 92 13.68 22.64 -8.76
CA ASP A 92 12.49 22.27 -9.52
C ASP A 92 11.64 23.50 -9.84
N GLU A 93 11.55 23.86 -11.14
CA GLU A 93 10.95 25.13 -11.57
C GLU A 93 9.47 25.26 -11.17
N LYS A 94 8.72 24.15 -11.22
CA LYS A 94 7.30 24.14 -10.80
C LYS A 94 7.17 24.49 -9.31
N THR A 95 8.01 23.91 -8.47
CA THR A 95 8.03 24.19 -7.02
C THR A 95 8.45 25.62 -6.73
N LEU A 96 9.48 26.13 -7.41
CA LEU A 96 9.93 27.52 -7.24
C LEU A 96 8.86 28.53 -7.68
N GLN A 97 8.22 28.30 -8.83
CA GLN A 97 7.12 29.15 -9.30
C GLN A 97 5.93 29.13 -8.34
N TYR A 98 5.57 27.95 -7.79
CA TYR A 98 4.53 27.82 -6.77
C TYR A 98 4.82 28.65 -5.51
N LEU A 99 6.06 28.61 -5.01
CA LEU A 99 6.44 29.38 -3.83
C LEU A 99 6.38 30.88 -4.11
N ARG A 100 6.90 31.33 -5.26
CA ARG A 100 6.88 32.74 -5.68
C ARG A 100 5.47 33.27 -5.88
N SER A 101 4.60 32.51 -6.54
CA SER A 101 3.21 32.94 -6.81
C SER A 101 2.37 33.06 -5.54
N ASN A 102 2.74 32.34 -4.47
CA ASN A 102 2.15 32.47 -3.14
C ASN A 102 2.89 33.49 -2.24
N GLY A 103 3.75 34.33 -2.83
CA GLY A 103 4.40 35.43 -2.13
C GLY A 103 5.55 35.02 -1.19
N CYS A 104 6.15 33.84 -1.36
CA CYS A 104 7.35 33.48 -0.62
C CYS A 104 8.55 34.35 -1.06
N PRO A 105 9.23 35.07 -0.15
CA PRO A 105 10.40 35.87 -0.51
C PRO A 105 11.56 35.00 -1.00
N GLU A 106 12.31 35.45 -2.01
CA GLU A 106 13.41 34.67 -2.61
C GLU A 106 14.48 34.28 -1.58
N GLU A 107 14.75 35.14 -0.59
CA GLU A 107 15.70 34.83 0.49
C GLU A 107 15.23 33.73 1.45
N ILE A 108 13.91 33.52 1.55
CA ILE A 108 13.36 32.40 2.28
C ILE A 108 13.41 31.15 1.41
N ILE A 109 13.04 31.25 0.12
CA ILE A 109 13.09 30.12 -0.82
C ILE A 109 14.46 29.43 -0.80
N LYS A 110 15.56 30.19 -0.80
CA LYS A 110 16.92 29.64 -0.72
C LYS A 110 17.18 28.78 0.53
N LYS A 111 16.49 29.05 1.64
CA LYS A 111 16.60 28.30 2.91
C LYS A 111 15.69 27.09 2.96
N LEU A 112 14.66 27.04 2.12
CA LEU A 112 13.69 25.94 2.10
C LEU A 112 14.26 24.63 1.55
N SER A 113 15.56 24.56 1.21
CA SER A 113 16.27 23.30 0.99
C SER A 113 16.56 22.52 2.29
N ASP A 114 16.39 23.15 3.46
CA ASP A 114 16.41 22.47 4.77
C ASP A 114 14.98 22.14 5.23
N PRO A 115 14.64 20.86 5.46
CA PRO A 115 13.33 20.46 5.99
C PRO A 115 12.91 21.16 7.29
N ALA A 116 13.86 21.50 8.18
CA ALA A 116 13.55 22.24 9.41
C ALA A 116 13.10 23.68 9.12
N GLU A 117 13.71 24.34 8.13
CA GLU A 117 13.30 25.68 7.71
C GLU A 117 11.95 25.65 6.98
N VAL A 118 11.63 24.57 6.25
CA VAL A 118 10.28 24.33 5.70
C VAL A 118 9.23 24.28 6.81
N VAL A 119 9.48 23.50 7.86
CA VAL A 119 8.60 23.41 9.04
C VAL A 119 8.39 24.78 9.67
N LYS A 120 9.48 25.49 9.97
CA LYS A 120 9.45 26.80 10.60
C LYS A 120 8.69 27.84 9.77
N TYR A 121 8.98 27.91 8.47
CA TYR A 121 8.35 28.88 7.58
C TYR A 121 6.85 28.66 7.48
N PHE A 122 6.42 27.44 7.15
CA PHE A 122 5.00 27.16 6.96
C PHE A 122 4.21 27.20 8.27
N SER A 123 4.79 26.78 9.40
CA SER A 123 4.16 26.98 10.72
C SER A 123 3.87 28.46 10.98
N ASN A 124 4.82 29.35 10.65
CA ASN A 124 4.62 30.80 10.79
C ASN A 124 3.57 31.34 9.82
N VAL A 125 3.58 30.90 8.55
CA VAL A 125 2.54 31.24 7.57
C VAL A 125 1.15 30.82 8.08
N TYR A 126 1.00 29.62 8.65
CA TYR A 126 -0.29 29.13 9.11
C TYR A 126 -0.84 29.96 10.26
N VAL A 127 0.01 30.33 11.22
CA VAL A 127 -0.39 31.17 12.35
C VAL A 127 -0.73 32.58 11.88
N GLU A 128 0.21 33.25 11.20
CA GLU A 128 0.14 34.68 10.94
C GLU A 128 -0.74 35.04 9.73
N GLN A 129 -0.75 34.21 8.69
CA GLN A 129 -1.48 34.50 7.46
C GLN A 129 -2.83 33.81 7.37
N TYR A 130 -3.05 32.73 8.13
CA TYR A 130 -4.34 32.03 8.13
C TYR A 130 -5.05 32.18 9.47
N TRP A 131 -4.61 31.50 10.53
CA TRP A 131 -5.40 31.38 11.75
C TRP A 131 -5.69 32.73 12.44
N LYS A 132 -4.68 33.60 12.56
CA LYS A 132 -4.88 34.94 13.15
C LYS A 132 -5.71 35.85 12.25
N LYS A 133 -5.47 35.83 10.93
CA LYS A 133 -6.24 36.64 9.96
C LYS A 133 -7.70 36.20 9.82
N PHE A 134 -7.99 34.91 9.99
CA PHE A 134 -9.37 34.40 10.09
C PHE A 134 -10.00 34.69 11.46
N GLY A 135 -9.21 35.17 12.43
CA GLY A 135 -9.68 35.50 13.77
C GLY A 135 -10.01 34.28 14.63
N PHE A 136 -9.42 33.11 14.36
CA PHE A 136 -9.63 31.93 15.20
C PHE A 136 -9.07 32.14 16.60
N LEU A 137 -9.88 31.84 17.62
CA LEU A 137 -9.51 31.93 19.03
C LEU A 137 -8.82 30.65 19.49
N ILE A 138 -7.77 30.28 18.76
CA ILE A 138 -6.84 29.22 19.11
C ILE A 138 -6.00 29.68 20.30
N ASP A 139 -5.73 28.79 21.25
CA ASP A 139 -4.78 29.06 22.32
C ASP A 139 -3.34 28.98 21.78
N TYR A 140 -2.84 30.11 21.25
CA TYR A 140 -1.51 30.21 20.63
C TYR A 140 -0.36 29.98 21.62
N THR A 141 -0.61 29.97 22.94
CA THR A 141 0.41 29.63 23.94
C THR A 141 0.70 28.13 24.00
N ARG A 142 -0.13 27.31 23.34
CA ARG A 142 -0.07 25.83 23.33
C ARG A 142 0.13 25.28 21.93
N LEU A 143 0.74 26.06 21.04
CA LEU A 143 1.16 25.55 19.74
C LEU A 143 2.25 24.48 19.93
N MET A 144 2.12 23.37 19.20
CA MET A 144 3.14 22.33 19.15
C MET A 144 3.38 21.88 17.72
N ASP A 145 4.63 21.54 17.41
CA ASP A 145 4.96 20.75 16.25
C ASP A 145 5.41 19.34 16.67
N THR A 146 5.17 18.36 15.80
CA THR A 146 5.46 16.94 16.10
C THR A 146 6.95 16.59 16.10
N ILE A 147 7.85 17.52 15.73
CA ILE A 147 9.30 17.32 15.77
C ILE A 147 9.97 18.04 16.94
N SER A 148 9.19 18.76 17.76
CA SER A 148 9.67 19.46 18.93
C SER A 148 10.23 18.49 19.99
N PRO A 149 11.24 18.91 20.79
CA PRO A 149 11.85 18.04 21.79
C PRO A 149 10.85 17.48 22.81
N GLY A 150 9.90 18.30 23.28
CA GLY A 150 8.87 17.88 24.24
C GLY A 150 7.91 16.85 23.65
N TYR A 151 7.45 17.08 22.42
CA TYR A 151 6.56 16.14 21.72
C TYR A 151 7.26 14.81 21.46
N LYS A 152 8.53 14.83 21.05
CA LYS A 152 9.34 13.62 20.87
C LYS A 152 9.41 12.77 22.14
N LYS A 153 9.56 13.38 23.31
CA LYS A 153 9.56 12.66 24.59
C LYS A 153 8.20 12.05 24.92
N PHE A 154 7.11 12.77 24.65
CA PHE A 154 5.75 12.25 24.81
C PHE A 154 5.51 11.02 23.91
N ILE A 155 5.94 11.09 22.66
CA ILE A 155 5.82 9.97 21.72
C ILE A 155 6.68 8.77 22.14
N GLN A 156 7.91 8.99 22.60
CA GLN A 156 8.74 7.91 23.13
C GLN A 156 8.05 7.20 24.30
N TRP A 157 7.46 7.96 25.23
CA TRP A 157 6.66 7.41 26.32
C TRP A 157 5.47 6.58 25.81
N GLN A 158 4.74 7.06 24.80
CA GLN A 158 3.62 6.33 24.21
C GLN A 158 4.06 4.98 23.65
N PHE A 159 5.19 4.92 22.93
CA PHE A 159 5.72 3.65 22.41
C PHE A 159 6.20 2.70 23.52
N TYR A 160 6.76 3.22 24.61
CA TYR A 160 7.04 2.40 25.79
C TYR A 160 5.77 1.76 26.35
N LYS A 161 4.67 2.51 26.44
CA LYS A 161 3.37 1.98 26.88
C LYS A 161 2.78 0.95 25.92
N LEU A 162 2.88 1.17 24.61
CA LEU A 162 2.43 0.18 23.63
C LEU A 162 3.23 -1.14 23.75
N ASN A 163 4.52 -1.05 24.02
CA ASN A 163 5.37 -2.23 24.25
C ASN A 163 5.03 -2.95 25.56
N GLU A 164 4.82 -2.21 26.66
CA GLU A 164 4.40 -2.77 27.96
C GLU A 164 3.08 -3.55 27.84
N LEU A 165 2.18 -3.10 26.95
CA LEU A 165 0.89 -3.74 26.67
C LEU A 165 0.96 -4.90 25.66
N GLY A 166 2.15 -5.23 25.13
CA GLY A 166 2.30 -6.27 24.10
C GLY A 166 1.67 -5.92 22.74
N LEU A 167 1.39 -4.63 22.49
CA LEU A 167 0.75 -4.15 21.25
C LEU A 167 1.76 -3.79 20.16
N LEU A 168 3.05 -3.93 20.41
CA LEU A 168 4.10 -3.78 19.40
C LEU A 168 4.63 -5.16 18.99
N ILE A 169 4.57 -5.44 17.69
CA ILE A 169 5.06 -6.70 17.12
C ILE A 169 6.04 -6.43 15.98
N GLN A 170 6.92 -7.39 15.71
CA GLN A 170 7.79 -7.39 14.54
C GLN A 170 7.38 -8.53 13.61
N LYS A 171 7.27 -8.21 12.31
CA LYS A 171 7.05 -9.21 11.26
C LYS A 171 7.62 -8.71 9.93
N PRO A 172 7.90 -9.61 8.97
CA PRO A 172 8.29 -9.22 7.64
C PRO A 172 7.25 -8.30 6.99
N HIS A 173 7.72 -7.25 6.33
CA HIS A 173 6.88 -6.34 5.57
C HIS A 173 7.43 -6.17 4.17
N TYR A 174 6.55 -6.01 3.20
CA TYR A 174 6.91 -5.85 1.80
C TYR A 174 6.48 -4.44 1.36
N ALA A 175 7.45 -3.61 1.03
CA ALA A 175 7.23 -2.19 0.76
C ALA A 175 7.80 -1.78 -0.60
N PRO A 176 7.18 -0.78 -1.27
CA PRO A 176 7.73 -0.20 -2.49
C PRO A 176 9.15 0.36 -2.28
N TYR A 177 10.04 0.03 -3.19
CA TYR A 177 11.45 0.37 -3.12
C TYR A 177 12.00 0.66 -4.52
N CYS A 178 12.63 1.82 -4.68
CA CYS A 178 13.39 2.18 -5.86
C CYS A 178 14.86 1.77 -5.65
N PRO A 179 15.46 0.96 -6.54
CA PRO A 179 16.88 0.58 -6.46
C PRO A 179 17.84 1.78 -6.34
N ASN A 180 17.49 2.92 -6.95
CA ASN A 180 18.32 4.12 -6.97
C ASN A 180 18.03 5.09 -5.81
N CYS A 181 16.77 5.19 -5.37
CA CYS A 181 16.32 6.22 -4.42
C CYS A 181 16.00 5.68 -3.02
N GLY A 182 15.89 4.36 -2.85
CA GLY A 182 15.47 3.74 -1.61
C GLY A 182 13.94 3.61 -1.50
N PRO A 183 13.38 3.60 -0.27
CA PRO A 183 11.94 3.53 -0.05
C PRO A 183 11.20 4.69 -0.74
N VAL A 184 10.07 4.39 -1.39
CA VAL A 184 9.23 5.37 -2.09
C VAL A 184 7.75 5.17 -1.75
N ALA A 185 6.96 6.23 -1.80
CA ALA A 185 5.50 6.13 -1.74
C ALA A 185 4.90 5.82 -3.13
N VAL A 186 3.99 4.85 -3.18
CA VAL A 186 3.14 4.57 -4.36
C VAL A 186 1.74 5.00 -4.00
N ASP A 187 1.31 6.12 -4.57
CA ASP A 187 0.02 6.72 -4.29
C ASP A 187 -0.43 7.63 -5.45
N LYS A 188 -1.74 7.90 -5.52
CA LYS A 188 -2.36 8.63 -6.64
C LYS A 188 -1.88 10.08 -6.79
N SER A 189 -1.28 10.68 -5.76
CA SER A 189 -0.66 12.00 -5.87
C SER A 189 0.67 11.97 -6.62
N GLU A 190 1.21 10.77 -6.84
CA GLU A 190 2.49 10.52 -7.53
C GLU A 190 3.62 11.38 -6.96
N THR A 191 3.66 11.51 -5.63
CA THR A 191 4.64 12.40 -4.97
C THR A 191 6.07 11.93 -5.23
N ASP A 192 6.34 10.63 -5.07
CA ASP A 192 7.68 10.04 -5.24
C ASP A 192 7.88 9.33 -6.60
N ILE A 193 6.80 9.06 -7.31
CA ILE A 193 6.77 8.31 -8.56
C ILE A 193 6.34 9.22 -9.73
N SER A 194 6.66 8.80 -10.96
CA SER A 194 6.29 9.49 -12.20
C SER A 194 5.22 8.74 -13.00
N ARG A 195 4.95 7.48 -12.65
CA ARG A 195 3.90 6.64 -13.25
C ARG A 195 3.50 5.53 -12.28
N GLY A 196 2.20 5.24 -12.22
CA GLY A 196 1.66 4.07 -11.53
C GLY A 196 1.20 4.35 -10.11
N GLY A 197 0.74 5.56 -9.81
CA GLY A 197 0.28 5.93 -8.45
C GLY A 197 -0.95 5.21 -7.94
N ASP A 198 -1.71 4.58 -8.82
CA ASP A 198 -2.85 3.73 -8.49
C ASP A 198 -2.52 2.24 -8.59
N ALA A 199 -1.23 1.88 -8.67
CA ALA A 199 -0.81 0.49 -8.65
C ALA A 199 -1.07 -0.15 -7.27
N GLU A 200 -1.54 -1.39 -7.29
CA GLU A 200 -1.78 -2.19 -6.10
C GLU A 200 -0.72 -3.27 -5.97
N ILE A 201 -0.44 -3.73 -4.75
CA ILE A 201 0.45 -4.86 -4.53
C ILE A 201 -0.38 -6.14 -4.65
N LEU A 202 -0.07 -6.94 -5.66
CA LEU A 202 -0.63 -8.28 -5.87
C LEU A 202 0.27 -9.33 -5.22
N GLU A 203 -0.35 -10.39 -4.70
CA GLU A 203 0.34 -11.53 -4.12
C GLU A 203 0.16 -12.76 -5.04
N PHE A 204 1.20 -13.05 -5.83
CA PHE A 204 1.25 -14.23 -6.67
C PHE A 204 1.69 -15.45 -5.86
N VAL A 205 0.95 -16.55 -6.04
CA VAL A 205 1.36 -17.88 -5.59
C VAL A 205 2.26 -18.47 -6.66
N LEU A 206 3.50 -18.76 -6.31
CA LEU A 206 4.50 -19.40 -7.15
C LEU A 206 4.43 -20.90 -6.96
N ILE A 207 3.64 -21.60 -7.77
CA ILE A 207 3.46 -23.05 -7.68
C ILE A 207 4.66 -23.74 -8.30
N LYS A 208 5.32 -24.63 -7.54
CA LYS A 208 6.60 -25.25 -7.91
C LYS A 208 6.40 -26.50 -8.76
N PHE A 209 6.46 -26.37 -10.09
CA PHE A 209 6.46 -27.50 -11.00
C PHE A 209 7.87 -28.13 -11.05
N LYS A 210 7.97 -29.45 -10.89
CA LYS A 210 9.27 -30.15 -10.88
C LYS A 210 9.66 -30.60 -12.28
N MET A 211 10.88 -30.30 -12.72
CA MET A 211 11.45 -30.74 -14.01
C MET A 211 12.91 -31.15 -13.80
N ASP A 212 13.19 -32.45 -13.85
CA ASP A 212 14.52 -32.99 -13.53
C ASP A 212 14.96 -32.50 -12.12
N ASP A 213 16.16 -31.91 -12.02
CA ASP A 213 16.70 -31.29 -10.81
C ASP A 213 16.27 -29.83 -10.60
N TYR A 214 15.35 -29.32 -11.42
CA TYR A 214 14.93 -27.93 -11.44
C TYR A 214 13.46 -27.74 -11.04
N ILE A 215 13.15 -26.55 -10.56
CA ILE A 215 11.80 -26.09 -10.28
C ILE A 215 11.41 -24.99 -11.26
N LEU A 216 10.22 -25.08 -11.83
CA LEU A 216 9.59 -24.05 -12.65
C LEU A 216 8.45 -23.42 -11.82
N PRO A 217 8.70 -22.31 -11.09
CA PRO A 217 7.69 -21.66 -10.27
C PRO A 217 6.70 -20.88 -11.14
N ALA A 218 5.52 -21.47 -11.37
CA ALA A 218 4.44 -20.85 -12.12
C ALA A 218 3.71 -19.81 -11.27
N ALA A 219 3.67 -18.56 -11.71
CA ALA A 219 3.00 -17.50 -10.97
C ALA A 219 1.49 -17.48 -11.28
N THR A 220 0.64 -17.53 -10.25
CA THR A 220 -0.81 -17.44 -10.41
C THR A 220 -1.47 -16.65 -9.27
N LEU A 221 -2.56 -15.95 -9.58
CA LEU A 221 -3.48 -15.35 -8.60
C LEU A 221 -4.63 -16.31 -8.22
N ARG A 222 -4.68 -17.46 -8.88
CA ARG A 222 -5.73 -18.48 -8.78
C ARG A 222 -5.11 -19.85 -8.48
N PRO A 223 -4.56 -20.05 -7.26
CA PRO A 223 -3.92 -21.32 -6.91
C PRO A 223 -4.89 -22.50 -6.95
N GLU A 224 -6.20 -22.26 -6.80
CA GLU A 224 -7.23 -23.29 -6.87
C GLU A 224 -7.34 -23.95 -8.26
N THR A 225 -6.83 -23.30 -9.31
CA THR A 225 -6.96 -23.80 -10.67
C THR A 225 -5.92 -24.87 -11.03
N ILE A 226 -5.00 -25.21 -10.12
CA ILE A 226 -3.95 -26.21 -10.33
C ILE A 226 -4.50 -27.57 -10.80
N PHE A 227 -5.69 -27.97 -10.35
CA PHE A 227 -6.31 -29.25 -10.75
C PHE A 227 -6.66 -29.33 -12.24
N GLY A 228 -6.83 -28.17 -12.89
CA GLY A 228 -7.20 -28.06 -14.29
C GLY A 228 -5.99 -27.86 -15.21
N VAL A 229 -4.76 -27.95 -14.69
CA VAL A 229 -3.56 -27.68 -15.48
C VAL A 229 -3.38 -28.73 -16.59
N THR A 230 -3.17 -28.23 -17.80
CA THR A 230 -2.97 -29.07 -18.99
C THR A 230 -1.54 -29.03 -19.50
N ASN A 231 -0.90 -27.87 -19.42
CA ASN A 231 0.44 -27.60 -19.90
C ASN A 231 1.06 -26.40 -19.16
N MET A 232 2.34 -26.17 -19.40
CA MET A 232 3.04 -24.96 -19.00
C MET A 232 3.31 -24.08 -20.23
N TRP A 233 3.41 -22.78 -20.01
CA TRP A 233 3.80 -21.78 -20.99
C TRP A 233 5.12 -21.14 -20.61
N VAL A 234 6.03 -21.10 -21.59
CA VAL A 234 7.29 -20.36 -21.53
C VAL A 234 7.50 -19.62 -22.84
N ASN A 235 8.11 -18.44 -22.81
CA ASN A 235 8.53 -17.78 -24.03
C ASN A 235 9.87 -18.38 -24.51
N GLY A 236 9.85 -19.19 -25.56
CA GLY A 236 11.00 -19.90 -26.10
C GLY A 236 12.05 -19.00 -26.77
N SER A 237 11.71 -17.74 -27.04
CA SER A 237 12.58 -16.74 -27.68
C SER A 237 13.35 -15.87 -26.67
N GLU A 238 13.07 -16.03 -25.38
CA GLU A 238 13.64 -15.24 -24.29
C GLU A 238 14.69 -16.03 -23.49
N GLU A 239 15.57 -15.31 -22.79
CA GLU A 239 16.51 -15.91 -21.84
C GLU A 239 15.92 -15.99 -20.42
N TYR A 240 16.19 -17.11 -19.76
CA TYR A 240 15.88 -17.37 -18.36
C TYR A 240 17.18 -17.57 -17.58
N VAL A 241 17.07 -17.54 -16.26
CA VAL A 241 18.18 -17.77 -15.33
C VAL A 241 17.85 -18.91 -14.39
N ILE A 242 18.89 -19.66 -14.03
CA ILE A 242 18.84 -20.66 -12.97
C ILE A 242 19.23 -19.94 -11.68
N VAL A 243 18.32 -19.87 -10.72
CA VAL A 243 18.55 -19.25 -9.41
C VAL A 243 18.51 -20.30 -8.32
N ARG A 244 19.46 -20.25 -7.40
CA ARG A 244 19.36 -20.96 -6.13
C ARG A 244 18.43 -20.17 -5.22
N VAL A 245 17.45 -20.82 -4.62
CA VAL A 245 16.58 -20.26 -3.58
C VAL A 245 16.57 -21.25 -2.42
N GLY A 246 17.32 -20.94 -1.36
CA GLY A 246 17.63 -21.94 -0.32
C GLY A 246 18.37 -23.14 -0.92
N ASP A 247 17.78 -24.34 -0.79
CA ASP A 247 18.35 -25.58 -1.33
C ASP A 247 17.81 -25.97 -2.72
N GLU A 248 16.89 -25.18 -3.29
CA GLU A 248 16.23 -25.47 -4.57
C GLU A 248 16.87 -24.69 -5.73
N LYS A 249 16.83 -25.27 -6.94
CA LYS A 249 17.24 -24.59 -8.18
C LYS A 249 16.01 -24.23 -9.01
N TRP A 250 15.69 -22.96 -9.12
CA TRP A 250 14.53 -22.48 -9.87
C TRP A 250 14.94 -21.94 -11.23
N ILE A 251 14.09 -22.08 -12.23
CA ILE A 251 14.23 -21.45 -13.54
C ILE A 251 13.18 -20.34 -13.65
N VAL A 252 13.65 -19.10 -13.74
CA VAL A 252 12.81 -17.89 -13.80
C VAL A 252 13.38 -16.88 -14.78
N SER A 253 12.63 -15.85 -15.15
CA SER A 253 13.18 -14.77 -15.96
C SER A 253 14.25 -13.97 -15.20
N GLU A 254 15.15 -13.30 -15.92
CA GLU A 254 16.19 -12.45 -15.30
C GLU A 254 15.58 -11.32 -14.44
N LYS A 255 14.46 -10.74 -14.89
CA LYS A 255 13.70 -9.74 -14.11
C LYS A 255 13.08 -10.33 -12.86
N ALA A 256 12.58 -11.57 -12.91
CA ALA A 256 12.05 -12.27 -11.75
C ALA A 256 13.15 -12.51 -10.71
N ALA A 257 14.33 -12.97 -11.13
CA ALA A 257 15.47 -13.17 -10.23
C ALA A 257 15.84 -11.90 -9.46
N PHE A 258 15.92 -10.76 -10.16
CA PHE A 258 16.16 -9.46 -9.51
C PHE A 258 15.11 -9.10 -8.46
N LYS A 259 13.82 -9.37 -8.74
CA LYS A 259 12.73 -9.13 -7.79
C LYS A 259 12.77 -10.11 -6.60
N LEU A 260 13.07 -11.39 -6.85
CA LEU A 260 13.17 -12.43 -5.84
C LEU A 260 14.30 -12.16 -4.85
N GLU A 261 15.47 -11.71 -5.32
CA GLU A 261 16.60 -11.29 -4.48
C GLU A 261 16.21 -10.21 -3.45
N HIS A 262 15.22 -9.39 -3.76
CA HIS A 262 14.73 -8.34 -2.87
C HIS A 262 13.58 -8.79 -1.95
N GLN A 263 13.02 -9.98 -2.16
CA GLN A 263 11.82 -10.48 -1.48
C GLN A 263 12.04 -11.77 -0.69
N MET A 264 13.06 -12.54 -1.03
CA MET A 264 13.43 -13.82 -0.43
C MET A 264 14.88 -13.77 0.04
N ASP A 265 15.19 -14.62 1.03
CA ASP A 265 16.55 -14.78 1.52
C ASP A 265 17.29 -15.81 0.63
N ASP A 266 18.62 -15.72 0.57
CA ASP A 266 19.51 -16.68 -0.10
C ASP A 266 19.21 -16.95 -1.59
N VAL A 267 18.90 -15.90 -2.35
CA VAL A 267 18.75 -15.96 -3.80
C VAL A 267 20.08 -15.68 -4.51
N GLU A 268 20.57 -16.62 -5.31
CA GLU A 268 21.81 -16.47 -6.09
C GLU A 268 21.59 -16.93 -7.54
N ILE A 269 21.99 -16.11 -8.52
CA ILE A 269 21.97 -16.52 -9.93
C ILE A 269 23.16 -17.46 -10.18
N LEU A 270 22.87 -18.68 -10.63
CA LEU A 270 23.87 -19.72 -10.90
C LEU A 270 24.29 -19.75 -12.38
N ASP A 271 23.33 -19.68 -13.30
CA ASP A 271 23.58 -19.83 -14.74
C ASP A 271 22.43 -19.24 -15.58
N LYS A 272 22.59 -19.21 -16.91
CA LYS A 272 21.59 -18.79 -17.90
C LYS A 272 21.09 -19.98 -18.73
N ILE A 273 19.81 -19.95 -19.10
CA ILE A 273 19.18 -20.97 -19.94
C ILE A 273 18.22 -20.31 -20.94
N HIS A 274 18.39 -20.62 -22.22
CA HIS A 274 17.49 -20.12 -23.26
C HIS A 274 16.15 -20.85 -23.23
N GLY A 275 15.02 -20.12 -23.36
CA GLY A 275 13.67 -20.68 -23.22
C GLY A 275 13.39 -21.85 -24.17
N SER A 276 13.95 -21.84 -25.37
CA SER A 276 13.86 -22.95 -26.34
C SER A 276 14.37 -24.30 -25.81
N LYS A 277 15.22 -24.32 -24.78
CA LYS A 277 15.68 -25.56 -24.11
C LYS A 277 14.63 -26.15 -23.14
N LEU A 278 13.64 -25.35 -22.75
CA LEU A 278 12.53 -25.75 -21.89
C LEU A 278 11.35 -26.27 -22.73
N VAL A 279 11.12 -25.68 -23.91
CA VAL A 279 10.04 -26.06 -24.81
C VAL A 279 10.15 -27.54 -25.22
N GLY A 280 9.04 -28.27 -25.13
CA GLY A 280 8.95 -29.69 -25.45
C GLY A 280 9.36 -30.64 -24.33
N LYS A 281 9.94 -30.12 -23.23
CA LYS A 281 10.12 -30.90 -22.00
C LYS A 281 8.79 -31.08 -21.27
N LYS A 282 8.83 -31.85 -20.19
CA LYS A 282 7.70 -32.08 -19.29
C LYS A 282 8.08 -31.73 -17.85
N CYS A 283 7.09 -31.35 -17.07
CA CYS A 283 7.23 -31.09 -15.65
C CYS A 283 6.04 -31.66 -14.86
N VAL A 284 6.23 -31.89 -13.57
CA VAL A 284 5.20 -32.46 -12.69
C VAL A 284 4.55 -31.36 -11.86
N ALA A 285 3.23 -31.24 -11.96
CA ALA A 285 2.42 -30.36 -11.14
C ALA A 285 2.33 -30.90 -9.70
N PRO A 286 2.58 -30.07 -8.67
CA PRO A 286 2.44 -30.50 -7.28
C PRO A 286 0.96 -30.75 -6.91
N ILE A 287 0.71 -31.40 -5.77
CA ILE A 287 -0.62 -31.88 -5.32
C ILE A 287 -1.27 -32.95 -6.20
N ILE A 288 -1.32 -32.75 -7.51
CA ILE A 288 -1.97 -33.68 -8.44
C ILE A 288 -1.02 -34.72 -9.04
N GLU A 289 0.30 -34.55 -8.83
CA GLU A 289 1.37 -35.42 -9.33
C GLU A 289 1.25 -35.74 -10.83
N LYS A 290 0.76 -34.76 -11.59
CA LYS A 290 0.48 -34.89 -13.01
C LYS A 290 1.63 -34.35 -13.84
N GLU A 291 2.12 -35.18 -14.75
CA GLU A 291 3.09 -34.75 -15.76
C GLU A 291 2.38 -33.94 -16.85
N VAL A 292 2.89 -32.74 -17.13
CA VAL A 292 2.37 -31.83 -18.15
C VAL A 292 3.49 -31.33 -19.07
N PRO A 293 3.24 -31.15 -20.38
CA PRO A 293 4.22 -30.64 -21.32
C PRO A 293 4.44 -29.13 -21.18
N ILE A 294 5.60 -28.66 -21.62
CA ILE A 294 5.95 -27.25 -21.69
C ILE A 294 5.88 -26.80 -23.15
N PHE A 295 5.06 -25.78 -23.42
CA PHE A 295 4.87 -25.24 -24.76
C PHE A 295 5.41 -23.82 -24.90
N ASP A 296 5.77 -23.46 -26.13
CA ASP A 296 6.22 -22.12 -26.49
C ASP A 296 5.02 -21.16 -26.56
N ALA A 297 5.13 -20.00 -25.90
CA ALA A 297 4.11 -18.98 -25.85
C ALA A 297 4.73 -17.58 -25.89
N LYS A 298 4.57 -16.90 -27.03
CA LYS A 298 5.07 -15.54 -27.25
C LYS A 298 4.35 -14.47 -26.42
N PHE A 299 3.15 -14.78 -25.91
CA PHE A 299 2.38 -13.87 -25.07
C PHE A 299 2.88 -13.84 -23.62
N VAL A 300 3.74 -14.79 -23.22
CA VAL A 300 4.33 -14.80 -21.87
C VAL A 300 5.30 -13.64 -21.73
N ASP A 301 4.94 -12.68 -20.88
CA ASP A 301 5.76 -11.52 -20.54
C ASP A 301 6.78 -11.88 -19.44
N THR A 302 8.05 -11.99 -19.81
CA THR A 302 9.16 -12.27 -18.88
C THR A 302 9.42 -11.16 -17.87
N SER A 303 8.76 -10.00 -18.01
CA SER A 303 8.80 -8.91 -17.04
C SER A 303 7.77 -9.01 -15.92
N VAL A 304 6.78 -9.90 -16.04
CA VAL A 304 5.71 -10.10 -15.06
C VAL A 304 5.96 -11.39 -14.27
N ALA A 305 5.93 -11.27 -12.95
CA ALA A 305 6.14 -12.34 -11.99
C ALA A 305 7.40 -13.17 -12.30
N THR A 306 7.26 -14.47 -12.60
CA THR A 306 8.38 -15.39 -12.87
C THR A 306 8.72 -15.55 -14.36
N GLY A 307 7.84 -15.09 -15.26
CA GLY A 307 7.90 -15.44 -16.69
C GLY A 307 7.54 -16.91 -16.99
N ILE A 308 6.99 -17.64 -16.02
CA ILE A 308 6.53 -19.02 -16.16
C ILE A 308 5.04 -19.07 -15.81
N VAL A 309 4.20 -19.60 -16.71
CA VAL A 309 2.75 -19.60 -16.55
C VAL A 309 2.21 -21.03 -16.64
N MET A 310 1.27 -21.38 -15.76
CA MET A 310 0.53 -22.64 -15.85
C MET A 310 -0.75 -22.42 -16.65
N SER A 311 -1.04 -23.35 -17.57
CA SER A 311 -2.20 -23.25 -18.47
C SER A 311 -3.40 -23.99 -17.90
N VAL A 312 -4.52 -23.30 -17.74
CA VAL A 312 -5.82 -23.88 -17.31
C VAL A 312 -6.92 -23.50 -18.31
N PRO A 313 -6.96 -24.14 -19.49
CA PRO A 313 -7.79 -23.73 -20.62
C PRO A 313 -9.30 -23.79 -20.40
N ALA A 314 -9.77 -24.52 -19.38
CA ALA A 314 -11.19 -24.57 -19.05
C ALA A 314 -11.67 -23.28 -18.35
N HIS A 315 -10.76 -22.56 -17.69
CA HIS A 315 -11.09 -21.46 -16.77
C HIS A 315 -10.34 -20.15 -17.08
N ALA A 316 -9.34 -20.19 -17.97
CA ALA A 316 -8.59 -19.03 -18.44
C ALA A 316 -8.79 -18.82 -19.96
N PRO A 317 -9.53 -17.77 -20.37
CA PRO A 317 -9.75 -17.46 -21.79
C PRO A 317 -8.46 -17.29 -22.61
N TYR A 318 -7.42 -16.68 -22.03
CA TYR A 318 -6.11 -16.55 -22.66
C TYR A 318 -5.50 -17.91 -23.03
N ASP A 319 -5.55 -18.88 -22.11
CA ASP A 319 -5.00 -20.22 -22.33
C ASP A 319 -5.78 -20.97 -23.42
N TYR A 320 -7.11 -20.87 -23.40
CA TYR A 320 -7.95 -21.47 -24.43
C TYR A 320 -7.68 -20.88 -25.82
N ALA A 321 -7.61 -19.56 -25.93
CA ALA A 321 -7.33 -18.87 -27.19
C ALA A 321 -5.93 -19.19 -27.72
N ALA A 322 -4.92 -19.30 -26.85
CA ALA A 322 -3.56 -19.69 -27.23
C ALA A 322 -3.50 -21.11 -27.80
N LEU A 323 -4.16 -22.08 -27.15
CA LEU A 323 -4.21 -23.46 -27.65
C LEU A 323 -4.93 -23.58 -28.98
N LEU A 324 -6.02 -22.83 -29.18
CA LEU A 324 -6.74 -22.77 -30.45
C LEU A 324 -5.87 -22.20 -31.57
N ASP A 325 -5.19 -21.07 -31.33
CA ASP A 325 -4.34 -20.40 -32.32
C ASP A 325 -3.14 -21.28 -32.73
N MET A 326 -2.60 -22.04 -31.78
CA MET A 326 -1.50 -22.98 -32.01
C MET A 326 -1.94 -24.33 -32.59
N GLY A 327 -3.25 -24.58 -32.71
CA GLY A 327 -3.79 -25.84 -33.23
C GLY A 327 -3.46 -27.07 -32.37
N MET A 328 -3.33 -26.88 -31.05
CA MET A 328 -2.92 -27.95 -30.14
C MET A 328 -4.13 -28.78 -29.67
N PRO A 329 -4.10 -30.11 -29.75
CA PRO A 329 -5.22 -30.97 -29.35
C PRO A 329 -5.22 -31.22 -27.83
N VAL A 330 -5.27 -30.16 -27.04
CA VAL A 330 -5.30 -30.24 -25.57
C VAL A 330 -6.73 -30.10 -25.09
N GLU A 331 -7.26 -31.15 -24.45
CA GLU A 331 -8.60 -31.14 -23.89
C GLU A 331 -8.65 -30.33 -22.59
N PRO A 332 -9.53 -29.31 -22.48
CA PRO A 332 -9.70 -28.55 -21.25
C PRO A 332 -10.23 -29.43 -20.12
N ILE A 333 -9.64 -29.30 -18.93
CA ILE A 333 -10.09 -30.00 -17.73
C ILE A 333 -10.93 -29.05 -16.90
N VAL A 334 -12.24 -29.27 -16.92
CA VAL A 334 -13.17 -28.50 -16.10
C VAL A 334 -12.99 -28.90 -14.64
N ILE A 335 -12.81 -27.91 -13.77
CA ILE A 335 -12.63 -28.05 -12.32
C ILE A 335 -13.63 -27.21 -11.52
N ILE A 336 -14.19 -26.17 -12.12
CA ILE A 336 -15.19 -25.30 -11.48
C ILE A 336 -16.52 -25.40 -12.23
N LYS A 337 -17.58 -25.82 -11.52
CA LYS A 337 -18.94 -25.79 -12.02
C LYS A 337 -19.52 -24.40 -11.80
N VAL A 338 -19.92 -23.73 -12.89
CA VAL A 338 -20.65 -22.46 -12.88
C VAL A 338 -21.95 -22.65 -13.64
N LYS A 339 -23.04 -22.08 -13.13
CA LYS A 339 -24.36 -22.24 -13.78
C LYS A 339 -24.35 -21.58 -15.15
N GLY A 340 -24.68 -22.35 -16.18
CA GLY A 340 -24.80 -21.86 -17.56
C GLY A 340 -23.55 -22.01 -18.41
N TYR A 341 -22.50 -22.69 -17.90
CA TYR A 341 -21.32 -23.06 -18.65
C TYR A 341 -20.99 -24.54 -18.43
N ASP A 342 -20.65 -25.24 -19.51
CA ASP A 342 -20.00 -26.55 -19.48
C ASP A 342 -18.48 -26.37 -19.44
N VAL A 343 -17.93 -25.52 -20.33
CA VAL A 343 -16.52 -25.12 -20.34
C VAL A 343 -16.43 -23.59 -20.36
N PRO A 344 -16.27 -22.93 -19.19
CA PRO A 344 -16.41 -21.48 -19.05
C PRO A 344 -15.56 -20.66 -20.03
N ALA A 345 -14.26 -20.96 -20.12
CA ALA A 345 -13.34 -20.21 -20.98
C ALA A 345 -13.62 -20.42 -22.47
N LYS A 346 -14.03 -21.63 -22.89
CA LYS A 346 -14.39 -21.91 -24.28
C LYS A 346 -15.61 -21.11 -24.72
N GLU A 347 -16.67 -21.19 -23.93
CA GLU A 347 -17.96 -20.59 -24.28
C GLU A 347 -17.90 -19.06 -24.29
N ILE A 348 -17.15 -18.43 -23.37
CA ILE A 348 -16.99 -16.97 -23.39
C ILE A 348 -16.18 -16.50 -24.60
N VAL A 349 -15.12 -17.25 -24.97
CA VAL A 349 -14.29 -16.95 -26.15
C VAL A 349 -15.13 -17.02 -27.42
N GLU A 350 -15.93 -18.07 -27.56
CA GLU A 350 -16.85 -18.25 -28.68
C GLU A 350 -17.95 -17.18 -28.71
N LYS A 351 -18.57 -16.87 -27.55
CA LYS A 351 -19.63 -15.86 -27.43
C LYS A 351 -19.15 -14.45 -27.74
N MET A 352 -17.92 -14.09 -27.37
CA MET A 352 -17.33 -12.77 -27.65
C MET A 352 -16.71 -12.68 -29.05
N GLY A 353 -16.67 -13.80 -29.79
CA GLY A 353 -16.12 -13.88 -31.14
C GLY A 353 -14.61 -13.66 -31.19
N ILE A 354 -13.89 -14.08 -30.14
CA ILE A 354 -12.45 -13.94 -30.01
C ILE A 354 -11.76 -14.93 -30.96
N LYS A 355 -10.81 -14.44 -31.78
CA LYS A 355 -10.22 -15.24 -32.87
C LYS A 355 -8.82 -15.77 -32.60
N ASN A 356 -8.05 -15.08 -31.76
CA ASN A 356 -6.67 -15.45 -31.45
C ASN A 356 -6.24 -14.89 -30.09
N GLN A 357 -5.07 -15.30 -29.63
CA GLN A 357 -4.48 -14.94 -28.34
C GLN A 357 -4.08 -13.46 -28.17
N PHE A 358 -4.13 -12.66 -29.24
CA PHE A 358 -3.79 -11.23 -29.22
C PHE A 358 -5.02 -10.31 -29.25
N ASP A 359 -6.24 -10.86 -29.18
CA ASP A 359 -7.48 -10.09 -29.16
C ASP A 359 -7.64 -9.32 -27.83
N GLU A 360 -7.84 -8.00 -27.90
CA GLU A 360 -7.98 -7.13 -26.72
C GLU A 360 -9.17 -7.52 -25.83
N LYS A 361 -10.18 -8.20 -26.39
CA LYS A 361 -11.36 -8.68 -25.64
C LYS A 361 -11.05 -9.80 -24.64
N LEU A 362 -9.89 -10.44 -24.74
CA LEU A 362 -9.49 -11.53 -23.83
C LEU A 362 -9.39 -11.08 -22.38
N GLU A 363 -8.96 -9.84 -22.14
CA GLU A 363 -8.90 -9.27 -20.79
C GLU A 363 -10.30 -9.17 -20.18
N GLU A 364 -11.26 -8.62 -20.93
CA GLU A 364 -12.66 -8.53 -20.50
C GLU A 364 -13.27 -9.92 -20.28
N ALA A 365 -13.05 -10.86 -21.20
CA ALA A 365 -13.52 -12.24 -21.07
C ALA A 365 -12.98 -12.91 -19.78
N THR A 366 -11.70 -12.70 -19.49
CA THR A 366 -11.03 -13.25 -18.30
C THR A 366 -11.63 -12.66 -17.03
N GLN A 367 -11.85 -11.35 -16.98
CA GLN A 367 -12.46 -10.69 -15.83
C GLN A 367 -13.88 -11.17 -15.55
N ILE A 368 -14.70 -11.39 -16.60
CA ILE A 368 -16.06 -11.91 -16.47
C ILE A 368 -16.03 -13.31 -15.84
N ILE A 369 -15.27 -14.25 -16.43
CA ILE A 369 -15.21 -15.63 -15.94
C ILE A 369 -14.66 -15.69 -14.51
N TYR A 370 -13.58 -14.96 -14.23
CA TYR A 370 -12.96 -14.98 -12.90
C TYR A 370 -13.93 -14.47 -11.84
N LYS A 371 -14.72 -13.44 -12.15
CA LYS A 371 -15.72 -12.89 -11.23
C LYS A 371 -16.88 -13.86 -11.02
N GLU A 372 -17.41 -14.47 -12.08
CA GLU A 372 -18.52 -15.43 -11.98
C GLU A 372 -18.11 -16.69 -11.20
N GLU A 373 -16.93 -17.24 -11.47
CA GLU A 373 -16.36 -18.38 -10.75
C GLU A 373 -16.11 -18.07 -9.29
N PHE A 374 -15.57 -16.88 -8.97
CA PHE A 374 -15.31 -16.50 -7.59
C PHE A 374 -16.59 -16.37 -6.75
N HIS A 375 -17.67 -15.84 -7.34
CA HIS A 375 -18.93 -15.62 -6.61
C HIS A 375 -19.84 -16.84 -6.55
N SER A 376 -19.87 -17.66 -7.61
CA SER A 376 -20.86 -18.73 -7.76
C SER A 376 -20.27 -20.11 -8.06
N GLY A 377 -18.97 -20.19 -8.31
CA GLY A 377 -18.29 -21.42 -8.66
C GLY A 377 -18.20 -22.41 -7.50
N ILE A 378 -18.37 -23.68 -7.85
CA ILE A 378 -18.21 -24.82 -6.94
C ILE A 378 -17.18 -25.78 -7.55
N MET A 379 -16.20 -26.20 -6.76
CA MET A 379 -15.20 -27.17 -7.18
C MET A 379 -15.87 -28.52 -7.51
N ASN A 380 -15.47 -29.16 -8.60
CA ASN A 380 -16.05 -30.43 -9.04
C ASN A 380 -15.25 -31.65 -8.58
N GLU A 381 -15.61 -32.83 -9.09
CA GLU A 381 -15.04 -34.12 -8.71
C GLU A 381 -13.54 -34.25 -9.06
N ASN A 382 -13.04 -33.48 -10.04
CA ASN A 382 -11.62 -33.47 -10.42
C ASN A 382 -10.72 -32.80 -9.36
N CYS A 383 -11.32 -32.15 -8.36
CA CYS A 383 -10.62 -31.39 -7.32
C CYS A 383 -10.39 -32.18 -6.02
N MET A 384 -10.46 -33.52 -6.07
CA MET A 384 -10.16 -34.40 -4.93
C MET A 384 -10.99 -34.03 -3.68
N GLU A 385 -10.36 -33.87 -2.52
CA GLU A 385 -10.99 -33.51 -1.24
C GLU A 385 -11.65 -32.11 -1.23
N TYR A 386 -11.42 -31.29 -2.27
CA TYR A 386 -12.02 -29.96 -2.39
C TYR A 386 -13.34 -29.96 -3.17
N ALA A 387 -13.75 -31.11 -3.73
CA ALA A 387 -15.01 -31.23 -4.44
C ALA A 387 -16.22 -30.78 -3.58
N GLY A 388 -17.11 -29.99 -4.17
CA GLY A 388 -18.32 -29.47 -3.52
C GLY A 388 -18.12 -28.19 -2.69
N LYS A 389 -16.88 -27.74 -2.49
CA LYS A 389 -16.58 -26.49 -1.77
C LYS A 389 -16.64 -25.26 -2.69
N LYS A 390 -16.88 -24.08 -2.11
CA LYS A 390 -16.90 -22.79 -2.83
C LYS A 390 -15.49 -22.24 -3.06
N ILE A 391 -15.29 -21.49 -4.15
CA ILE A 391 -13.97 -20.95 -4.54
C ILE A 391 -13.37 -20.03 -3.47
N ASN A 392 -14.17 -19.15 -2.86
CA ASN A 392 -13.69 -18.20 -1.84
C ASN A 392 -13.12 -18.89 -0.58
N GLU A 393 -13.60 -20.09 -0.25
CA GLU A 393 -13.11 -20.90 0.87
C GLU A 393 -11.86 -21.69 0.46
N VAL A 394 -11.92 -22.34 -0.71
CA VAL A 394 -10.88 -23.26 -1.20
C VAL A 394 -9.60 -22.56 -1.63
N LYS A 395 -9.71 -21.35 -2.18
CA LYS A 395 -8.55 -20.60 -2.69
C LYS A 395 -7.46 -20.41 -1.63
N GLU A 396 -7.84 -19.94 -0.43
CA GLU A 396 -6.88 -19.77 0.67
C GLU A 396 -6.47 -21.11 1.28
N GLU A 397 -7.36 -22.10 1.33
CA GLU A 397 -7.05 -23.45 1.83
C GLU A 397 -5.95 -24.12 0.99
N ILE A 398 -6.08 -24.13 -0.34
CA ILE A 398 -5.08 -24.70 -1.26
C ILE A 398 -3.79 -23.93 -1.20
N LYS A 399 -3.85 -22.59 -1.23
CA LYS A 399 -2.67 -21.73 -1.12
C LYS A 399 -1.86 -22.08 0.13
N ASN A 400 -2.52 -22.15 1.29
CA ASN A 400 -1.85 -22.46 2.55
C ASN A 400 -1.27 -23.89 2.52
N LYS A 401 -2.01 -24.88 2.02
CA LYS A 401 -1.53 -26.27 1.91
C LYS A 401 -0.29 -26.40 1.00
N LEU A 402 -0.28 -25.72 -0.15
CA LEU A 402 0.87 -25.68 -1.04
C LEU A 402 2.10 -25.08 -0.34
N ILE A 403 1.92 -23.99 0.40
CA ILE A 403 3.01 -23.34 1.14
C ILE A 403 3.52 -24.25 2.27
N GLU A 404 2.63 -24.86 3.05
CA GLU A 404 2.96 -25.79 4.14
C GLU A 404 3.75 -27.01 3.65
N ARG A 405 3.45 -27.50 2.44
CA ARG A 405 4.18 -28.60 1.80
C ARG A 405 5.47 -28.17 1.10
N ASN A 406 5.84 -26.89 1.16
CA ASN A 406 6.94 -26.30 0.39
C ASN A 406 6.77 -26.50 -1.14
N GLU A 407 5.54 -26.65 -1.62
CA GLU A 407 5.15 -26.80 -3.03
C GLU A 407 4.77 -25.48 -3.69
N ALA A 408 4.67 -24.39 -2.90
CA ALA A 408 4.56 -23.04 -3.42
C ALA A 408 5.34 -22.03 -2.58
N ALA A 409 5.66 -20.90 -3.19
CA ALA A 409 6.17 -19.71 -2.53
C ALA A 409 5.31 -18.49 -2.86
N ILE A 410 5.58 -17.35 -2.22
CA ILE A 410 4.85 -16.11 -2.46
C ILE A 410 5.79 -15.06 -3.07
N MET A 411 5.35 -14.47 -4.18
CA MET A 411 5.99 -13.30 -4.79
C MET A 411 5.00 -12.16 -4.86
N ARG A 412 5.46 -10.96 -4.48
CA ARG A 412 4.65 -9.75 -4.58
C ARG A 412 5.08 -8.94 -5.79
N GLU A 413 4.10 -8.42 -6.50
CA GLU A 413 4.29 -7.65 -7.73
C GLU A 413 3.30 -6.48 -7.73
N PHE A 414 3.60 -5.40 -8.45
CA PHE A 414 2.58 -4.37 -8.68
C PHE A 414 1.59 -4.81 -9.78
N SER A 415 0.33 -4.42 -9.64
CA SER A 415 -0.71 -4.65 -10.66
C SER A 415 -0.42 -3.98 -12.00
N LYS A 416 0.47 -2.99 -12.01
CA LYS A 416 0.98 -2.31 -13.20
C LYS A 416 2.39 -1.79 -12.93
N LYS A 417 3.12 -1.51 -13.99
CA LYS A 417 4.47 -0.96 -13.90
C LYS A 417 4.50 0.38 -13.15
N VAL A 418 5.35 0.48 -12.13
CA VAL A 418 5.56 1.70 -11.33
C VAL A 418 6.94 2.26 -11.61
N ILE A 419 7.01 3.55 -11.96
CA ILE A 419 8.26 4.23 -12.30
C ILE A 419 8.53 5.33 -11.28
N CYS A 420 9.72 5.32 -10.69
CA CYS A 420 10.19 6.37 -9.80
C CYS A 420 10.51 7.64 -10.60
N ARG A 421 10.45 8.82 -9.97
CA ARG A 421 10.85 10.08 -10.62
C ARG A 421 12.31 10.12 -11.10
N CYS A 422 13.18 9.26 -10.57
CA CYS A 422 14.55 9.12 -11.08
C CYS A 422 14.65 8.26 -12.36
N GLY A 423 13.53 7.76 -12.89
CA GLY A 423 13.45 6.91 -14.09
C GLY A 423 13.59 5.41 -13.83
N ALA A 424 13.94 4.98 -12.62
CA ALA A 424 14.07 3.56 -12.27
C ALA A 424 12.70 2.92 -12.00
N GLU A 425 12.59 1.63 -12.31
CA GLU A 425 11.43 0.82 -11.97
C GLU A 425 11.38 0.56 -10.46
N VAL A 426 10.20 0.75 -9.87
CA VAL A 426 9.97 0.49 -8.45
C VAL A 426 9.63 -0.98 -8.28
N ILE A 427 10.34 -1.63 -7.35
CA ILE A 427 10.12 -3.02 -6.97
C ILE A 427 9.54 -3.11 -5.57
N ILE A 428 9.16 -4.31 -5.16
CA ILE A 428 8.73 -4.60 -3.79
C ILE A 428 9.91 -5.24 -3.06
N LYS A 429 10.26 -4.69 -1.89
CA LYS A 429 11.38 -5.16 -1.07
C LYS A 429 10.88 -5.65 0.29
N ARG A 430 11.40 -6.80 0.72
CA ARG A 430 11.19 -7.34 2.07
C ARG A 430 11.99 -6.55 3.09
N VAL A 431 11.33 -6.21 4.19
CA VAL A 431 11.88 -5.63 5.40
C VAL A 431 11.62 -6.65 6.52
N PRO A 432 12.64 -7.43 6.94
CA PRO A 432 12.42 -8.58 7.82
C PRO A 432 11.88 -8.17 9.20
N ASP A 433 12.42 -7.10 9.76
CA ASP A 433 12.14 -6.67 11.14
C ASP A 433 11.32 -5.37 11.20
N GLN A 434 10.24 -5.28 10.44
CA GLN A 434 9.36 -4.11 10.48
C GLN A 434 8.50 -4.13 11.74
N TRP A 435 8.46 -3.01 12.46
CA TRP A 435 7.59 -2.85 13.62
C TRP A 435 6.17 -2.44 13.21
N PHE A 436 5.19 -3.04 13.89
CA PHE A 436 3.78 -2.76 13.73
C PHE A 436 3.12 -2.48 15.08
N ILE A 437 2.07 -1.66 15.05
CA ILE A 437 1.05 -1.65 16.11
C ILE A 437 0.05 -2.76 15.76
N LYS A 438 -0.17 -3.68 16.71
CA LYS A 438 -1.05 -4.83 16.59
C LYS A 438 -2.52 -4.43 16.75
N TYR A 439 -3.06 -3.70 15.78
CA TYR A 439 -4.48 -3.34 15.77
C TYR A 439 -5.40 -4.54 15.51
N SER A 440 -4.85 -5.65 14.98
CA SER A 440 -5.59 -6.92 14.82
C SER A 440 -5.88 -7.63 16.15
N ASP A 441 -5.42 -7.09 17.28
CA ASP A 441 -5.67 -7.67 18.59
C ASP A 441 -7.16 -7.65 18.93
N ALA A 442 -7.75 -8.85 19.06
CA ALA A 442 -9.19 -9.00 19.28
C ALA A 442 -9.70 -8.30 20.55
N GLU A 443 -8.91 -8.33 21.64
CA GLU A 443 -9.30 -7.67 22.89
C GLU A 443 -9.28 -6.14 22.75
N LEU A 444 -8.26 -5.59 22.07
CA LEU A 444 -8.20 -4.17 21.75
C LEU A 444 -9.36 -3.73 20.84
N THR A 445 -9.69 -4.53 19.83
CA THR A 445 -10.80 -4.27 18.91
C THR A 445 -12.14 -4.22 19.65
N GLU A 446 -12.42 -5.20 20.50
CA GLU A 446 -13.66 -5.23 21.29
C GLU A 446 -13.73 -4.05 22.29
N LYS A 447 -12.63 -3.75 23.01
CA LYS A 447 -12.57 -2.57 23.87
C LYS A 447 -12.82 -1.27 23.10
N SER A 448 -12.34 -1.17 21.87
CA SER A 448 -12.54 0.00 21.01
C SER A 448 -14.00 0.12 20.57
N LYS A 449 -14.65 -0.98 20.19
CA LYS A 449 -16.10 -0.99 19.89
C LYS A 449 -16.95 -0.58 21.09
N GLU A 450 -16.61 -1.07 22.29
CA GLU A 450 -17.28 -0.64 23.52
C GLU A 450 -17.09 0.86 23.80
N HIS A 451 -15.92 1.40 23.47
CA HIS A 451 -15.69 2.84 23.57
C HIS A 451 -16.56 3.63 22.58
N VAL A 452 -16.66 3.18 21.33
CA VAL A 452 -17.49 3.80 20.28
C VAL A 452 -18.95 3.96 20.74
N LYS A 453 -19.52 2.98 21.46
CA LYS A 453 -20.89 3.07 22.00
C LYS A 453 -21.10 4.30 22.89
N LYS A 454 -20.06 4.69 23.64
CA LYS A 454 -20.07 5.84 24.56
C LYS A 454 -19.76 7.18 23.87
N MET A 455 -19.26 7.16 22.64
CA MET A 455 -18.93 8.37 21.88
C MET A 455 -20.17 9.00 21.26
N ASN A 456 -20.14 10.32 21.10
CA ASN A 456 -21.09 11.04 20.25
C ASN A 456 -20.41 11.26 18.89
N ILE A 457 -20.90 10.56 17.87
CA ILE A 457 -20.35 10.61 16.50
C ILE A 457 -21.42 11.20 15.60
N TYR A 458 -21.01 12.15 14.76
CA TYR A 458 -21.88 12.83 13.82
C TYR A 458 -21.25 12.82 12.42
N PRO A 459 -22.06 12.54 11.37
CA PRO A 459 -23.45 12.10 11.45
C PRO A 459 -23.62 10.69 12.09
N PRO A 460 -24.82 10.35 12.61
CA PRO A 460 -25.07 9.12 13.35
C PRO A 460 -24.73 7.83 12.58
N GLU A 461 -24.89 7.83 11.26
CA GLU A 461 -24.58 6.68 10.40
C GLU A 461 -23.13 6.19 10.61
N TYR A 462 -22.18 7.11 10.80
CA TYR A 462 -20.77 6.74 11.06
C TYR A 462 -20.58 6.03 12.39
N LYS A 463 -21.48 6.20 13.36
CA LYS A 463 -21.44 5.44 14.62
C LYS A 463 -21.75 3.97 14.40
N GLU A 464 -22.63 3.66 13.44
CA GLU A 464 -23.04 2.30 13.08
C GLU A 464 -21.99 1.60 12.21
N GLU A 465 -21.29 2.36 11.36
CA GLU A 465 -20.24 1.83 10.48
C GLU A 465 -18.91 1.58 11.19
N LEU A 466 -18.53 2.44 12.16
CA LEU A 466 -17.21 2.39 12.78
C LEU A 466 -16.85 1.03 13.40
N PRO A 467 -17.75 0.29 14.07
CA PRO A 467 -17.45 -1.09 14.52
C PRO A 467 -17.02 -2.03 13.40
N LYS A 468 -17.65 -1.94 12.21
CA LYS A 468 -17.30 -2.76 11.04
C LYS A 468 -15.92 -2.40 10.49
N VAL A 469 -15.55 -1.11 10.56
CA VAL A 469 -14.21 -0.65 10.19
C VAL A 469 -13.16 -1.19 11.15
N LEU A 470 -13.47 -1.23 12.45
CA LEU A 470 -12.57 -1.79 13.47
C LEU A 470 -12.34 -3.30 13.26
N ASP A 471 -13.36 -4.06 12.83
CA ASP A 471 -13.23 -5.48 12.49
C ASP A 471 -12.26 -5.75 11.34
N TRP A 472 -12.17 -4.82 10.40
CA TRP A 472 -11.30 -4.93 9.23
C TRP A 472 -9.88 -4.36 9.48
N PHE A 473 -9.64 -3.74 10.63
CA PHE A 473 -8.43 -2.97 10.86
C PHE A 473 -7.23 -3.87 11.22
N GLY A 474 -6.40 -4.18 10.22
CA GLY A 474 -5.17 -4.96 10.41
C GLY A 474 -4.01 -4.18 11.04
N ASP A 475 -2.94 -4.90 11.37
CA ASP A 475 -1.72 -4.32 11.94
C ASP A 475 -1.12 -3.24 11.05
N ARG A 476 -0.66 -2.14 11.66
CA ARG A 476 -0.12 -1.00 10.92
C ARG A 476 1.37 -0.80 11.19
N ALA A 477 2.15 -0.76 10.12
CA ALA A 477 3.58 -0.48 10.16
C ALA A 477 3.84 0.90 10.80
N CYS A 478 4.44 0.91 11.99
CA CYS A 478 4.54 2.10 12.85
C CYS A 478 5.94 2.73 12.91
N ILE A 479 6.89 2.22 12.12
CA ILE A 479 8.19 2.84 11.93
C ILE A 479 8.48 3.07 10.44
N ARG A 480 9.31 4.07 10.18
CA ARG A 480 9.87 4.35 8.86
C ARG A 480 11.38 4.50 8.96
N ARG A 481 12.09 4.02 7.94
CA ARG A 481 13.55 4.16 7.79
C ARG A 481 13.84 5.25 6.75
N GLY A 482 14.96 5.94 6.89
CA GLY A 482 15.43 6.90 5.90
C GLY A 482 15.45 8.35 6.39
N SER A 483 15.37 9.31 5.46
CA SER A 483 15.39 10.76 5.72
C SER A 483 14.10 11.32 6.36
N TRP A 484 13.34 10.49 7.07
CA TRP A 484 12.03 10.85 7.61
C TRP A 484 12.18 11.86 8.77
N LEU A 485 11.35 12.91 8.81
CA LEU A 485 11.24 13.77 9.98
C LEU A 485 10.33 13.13 11.02
N GLY A 486 10.70 13.16 12.30
CA GLY A 486 9.84 12.64 13.36
C GLY A 486 10.57 12.29 14.64
N THR A 487 9.90 11.49 15.46
CA THR A 487 10.45 10.99 16.73
C THR A 487 11.31 9.76 16.51
N GLU A 488 12.49 9.71 17.12
CA GLU A 488 13.33 8.50 17.14
C GLU A 488 12.61 7.36 17.86
N PHE A 489 12.55 6.19 17.20
CA PHE A 489 11.94 5.00 17.77
C PHE A 489 12.75 4.53 19.00
N PRO A 490 12.10 4.32 20.17
CA PRO A 490 12.82 4.10 21.43
C PRO A 490 13.52 2.74 21.54
N PHE A 491 13.16 1.74 20.72
CA PHE A 491 13.71 0.39 20.81
C PHE A 491 14.77 0.17 19.72
N LYS A 492 16.05 0.33 20.10
CA LYS A 492 17.23 0.41 19.21
C LYS A 492 17.69 -0.89 18.54
N LYS A 493 16.96 -2.01 18.62
CA LYS A 493 17.36 -3.29 18.00
C LYS A 493 16.74 -3.48 16.62
N VAL A 494 17.00 -2.56 15.69
CA VAL A 494 16.74 -2.80 14.26
C VAL A 494 18.10 -2.77 13.59
N SER A 495 18.48 -3.86 12.91
CA SER A 495 19.75 -4.02 12.19
C SER A 495 20.05 -2.77 11.35
N ILE A 496 20.99 -1.96 11.84
CA ILE A 496 21.33 -0.67 11.23
C ILE A 496 22.22 -0.98 10.03
N GLN A 497 21.67 -0.92 8.82
CA GLN A 497 22.48 -0.50 7.68
C GLN A 497 22.95 0.93 8.01
N LYS A 498 24.28 1.08 8.16
CA LYS A 498 24.97 2.27 8.64
C LYS A 498 24.32 3.58 8.12
N GLY A 499 23.78 4.39 9.03
CA GLY A 499 23.52 5.83 8.79
C GLY A 499 22.07 6.31 8.70
N LEU A 500 21.05 5.44 8.69
CA LEU A 500 19.64 5.87 8.59
C LEU A 500 18.88 5.59 9.90
N GLY A 501 18.40 6.65 10.56
CA GLY A 501 17.60 6.53 11.79
C GLY A 501 16.21 5.93 11.54
N CYS A 502 15.68 5.17 12.51
CA CYS A 502 14.29 4.72 12.51
C CYS A 502 13.42 5.76 13.22
N ARG A 503 12.38 6.24 12.54
CA ARG A 503 11.41 7.19 13.11
C ARG A 503 10.08 6.51 13.34
N ALA A 504 9.46 6.80 14.48
CA ALA A 504 8.08 6.48 14.76
C ALA A 504 7.17 7.19 13.74
N ASN A 505 6.17 6.46 13.24
CA ASN A 505 5.17 6.95 12.31
C ASN A 505 3.78 6.62 12.87
N PHE A 506 2.91 7.61 12.88
CA PHE A 506 1.51 7.49 13.31
C PHE A 506 0.58 7.65 12.12
#